data_AF-A0A1I6UYW1-F1
#
_entry.id   AF-A0A1I6UYW1-F1
#
_cell.length_a   1.000
_cell.length_b   1.000
_cell.length_c   1.000
_cell.angle_alpha   90.00
_cell.angle_beta   90.00
_cell.angle_gamma   90.00
#
_symmetry.space_group_name_H-M   'P 1'
#
loop_
_entity.id
_entity.type
_entity.pdbx_description
1 polymer ?
#
loop_
_entity_poly.entity_id
_entity_poly.type
_entity_poly.pdbx_seq_one_letter_code
_entity_poly.pdbx_strand_id
1 'polypeptide(L)'
;MERTLWVLALAALAALVFFGMRRGWLARARRQEAELPPFPERPADPGAETLAPATGMYIGTTKADDWQDRIAVGDIGHRANGTAHLHATGLLIERDGASAVWIPAASVVDARLDHKLANKVVPGAGLVVVTWRLGDQLLDTGFRGDDKQAQTEWAEAIRALPAQTSNQSEDK
;
A
#
# COMPACT_ATOMS: atom_id res chain seq x y z
N MET A 1 -28.00 -30.93 33.20
CA MET A 1 -28.61 -30.58 31.91
C MET A 1 -28.68 -29.07 31.66
N GLU A 2 -29.05 -28.23 32.63
CA GLU A 2 -29.12 -26.77 32.38
C GLU A 2 -27.76 -26.13 32.07
N ARG A 3 -26.71 -26.48 32.81
CA ARG A 3 -25.35 -25.97 32.56
C ARG A 3 -24.85 -26.32 31.16
N THR A 4 -25.12 -27.55 30.70
CA THR A 4 -24.71 -28.01 29.35
C THR A 4 -25.47 -27.27 28.25
N LEU A 5 -26.76 -26.94 28.45
CA LEU A 5 -27.53 -26.14 27.50
C LEU A 5 -26.99 -24.72 27.36
N TRP A 6 -26.66 -24.06 28.48
CA TRP A 6 -26.04 -22.72 28.45
C TRP A 6 -24.67 -22.71 27.77
N VAL A 7 -23.85 -23.73 28.01
CA VAL A 7 -22.56 -23.88 27.33
C VAL A 7 -22.74 -24.04 25.82
N LEU A 8 -23.68 -24.89 25.38
CA LEU A 8 -23.96 -25.07 23.95
C LEU A 8 -24.52 -23.80 23.31
N ALA A 9 -25.42 -23.08 23.99
CA ALA A 9 -25.96 -21.82 23.50
C ALA A 9 -24.86 -20.76 23.32
N LEU A 10 -23.95 -20.62 24.30
CA LEU A 10 -22.81 -19.71 24.22
C LEU A 10 -21.82 -20.12 23.12
N ALA A 11 -21.56 -21.42 22.97
CA ALA A 11 -20.69 -21.93 21.90
C ALA A 11 -21.29 -21.65 20.51
N ALA A 12 -22.60 -21.86 20.34
CA ALA A 12 -23.31 -21.54 19.10
C ALA A 12 -23.30 -20.04 18.80
N LEU A 13 -23.51 -19.20 19.82
CA LEU A 13 -23.41 -17.75 19.68
C LEU A 13 -22.00 -17.32 19.27
N ALA A 14 -20.97 -17.85 19.92
CA ALA A 14 -19.58 -17.57 19.57
C ALA A 14 -19.27 -17.99 18.11
N ALA A 15 -19.70 -19.18 17.70
CA ALA A 15 -19.55 -19.65 16.33
C ALA A 15 -20.24 -18.73 15.32
N LEU A 16 -21.45 -18.25 15.63
CA LEU A 16 -22.18 -17.31 14.79
C LEU A 16 -21.48 -15.95 14.68
N VAL A 17 -20.92 -15.44 15.78
CA VAL A 17 -20.11 -14.21 15.78
C VAL A 17 -18.86 -14.39 14.91
N PHE A 18 -18.09 -15.47 15.09
CA PHE A 18 -16.90 -15.74 14.27
C PHE A 18 -17.25 -15.91 12.78
N PHE A 19 -18.37 -16.56 12.49
CA PHE A 19 -18.86 -16.69 11.12
C PHE A 19 -19.21 -15.32 10.52
N GLY A 20 -19.90 -14.46 11.27
CA GLY A 20 -20.23 -13.09 10.86
C GLY A 20 -18.98 -12.25 10.59
N MET A 21 -17.98 -12.29 11.49
CA MET A 21 -16.70 -11.61 11.32
C MET A 21 -15.97 -12.09 10.06
N ARG A 22 -15.87 -13.42 9.86
CA ARG A 22 -15.24 -14.01 8.67
C ARG A 22 -15.95 -13.59 7.39
N ARG A 23 -17.29 -13.63 7.38
CA ARG A 23 -18.09 -13.21 6.21
C ARG A 23 -17.91 -11.74 5.91
N GLY A 24 -17.87 -10.89 6.94
CA GLY A 24 -17.62 -9.45 6.81
C GLY A 24 -16.25 -9.17 6.19
N TRP A 25 -15.21 -9.86 6.66
CA TRP A 25 -13.85 -9.72 6.14
C TRP A 25 -13.74 -10.19 4.67
N LEU A 26 -14.28 -11.37 4.34
CA LEU A 26 -14.28 -11.88 2.96
C LEU A 26 -15.11 -10.99 2.02
N ALA A 27 -16.23 -10.45 2.48
CA ALA A 27 -17.03 -9.53 1.68
C ALA A 27 -16.29 -8.22 1.41
N ARG A 28 -15.50 -7.72 2.38
CA ARG A 28 -14.67 -6.53 2.20
C ARG A 28 -13.57 -6.74 1.18
N ALA A 29 -12.83 -7.85 1.25
CA ALA A 29 -11.80 -8.18 0.28
C ALA A 29 -12.35 -8.25 -1.15
N ARG A 30 -13.48 -8.95 -1.35
CA ARG A 30 -14.15 -9.05 -2.65
C ARG A 30 -14.64 -7.71 -3.20
N ARG A 31 -15.12 -6.80 -2.34
CA ARG A 31 -15.52 -5.46 -2.78
C ARG A 31 -14.32 -4.66 -3.29
N GLN A 32 -13.21 -4.68 -2.55
CA GLN A 32 -11.98 -4.00 -2.99
C GLN A 32 -11.42 -4.61 -4.27
N GLU A 33 -11.46 -5.94 -4.42
CA GLU A 33 -11.03 -6.62 -5.64
C GLU A 33 -11.90 -6.27 -6.85
N ALA A 34 -13.19 -5.99 -6.65
CA ALA A 34 -14.08 -5.52 -7.70
C ALA A 34 -13.93 -4.02 -8.03
N GLU A 35 -13.52 -3.21 -7.05
CA GLU A 35 -13.34 -1.75 -7.19
C GLU A 35 -11.96 -1.37 -7.75
N LEU A 36 -10.92 -2.15 -7.43
CA LEU A 36 -9.54 -1.84 -7.79
C LEU A 36 -9.16 -2.56 -9.09
N PRO A 37 -8.65 -1.83 -10.11
CA PRO A 37 -8.03 -2.50 -11.24
C PRO A 37 -6.77 -3.25 -10.80
N PRO A 38 -6.22 -4.12 -11.67
CA PRO A 38 -4.94 -4.78 -11.41
C PRO A 38 -3.84 -3.76 -11.08
N PHE A 39 -2.98 -4.13 -10.13
CA PHE A 39 -1.85 -3.30 -9.75
C PHE A 39 -0.85 -3.22 -10.93
N PRO A 40 -0.29 -2.04 -11.22
CA PRO A 40 0.72 -1.89 -12.26
C PRO A 40 1.92 -2.79 -11.99
N GLU A 41 2.42 -3.44 -13.04
CA GLU A 41 3.67 -4.19 -12.98
C GLU A 41 4.86 -3.26 -13.27
N ARG A 42 6.02 -3.61 -12.71
CA ARG A 42 7.28 -2.91 -13.03
C ARG A 42 7.58 -3.09 -14.53
N PRO A 43 7.82 -2.01 -15.28
CA PRO A 43 8.23 -2.12 -16.69
C PRO A 43 9.60 -2.80 -16.80
N ALA A 44 9.85 -3.47 -17.92
CA ALA A 44 11.13 -4.16 -18.17
C ALA A 44 12.34 -3.20 -18.09
N ASP A 45 12.15 -1.97 -18.56
CA ASP A 45 13.10 -0.88 -18.40
C ASP A 45 12.44 0.28 -17.63
N PRO A 46 12.63 0.37 -16.30
CA PRO A 46 12.15 1.50 -15.52
C PRO A 46 13.02 2.76 -15.69
N GLY A 47 14.13 2.68 -16.43
CA GLY A 47 15.10 3.75 -16.56
C GLY A 47 16.01 3.90 -15.34
N ALA A 48 16.81 4.96 -15.35
CA ALA A 48 17.82 5.21 -14.33
C ALA A 48 17.19 5.51 -12.95
N GLU A 49 17.86 5.04 -11.90
CA GLU A 49 17.57 5.43 -10.53
C GLU A 49 17.94 6.89 -10.30
N THR A 50 17.04 7.64 -9.68
CA THR A 50 17.19 9.07 -9.38
C THR A 50 17.79 9.29 -7.99
N LEU A 51 17.60 8.34 -7.08
CA LEU A 51 18.21 8.31 -5.74
C LEU A 51 18.85 6.94 -5.53
N ALA A 52 19.84 6.90 -4.62
CA ALA A 52 20.38 5.63 -4.16
C ALA A 52 19.28 4.77 -3.51
N PRO A 53 19.27 3.44 -3.70
CA PRO A 53 18.27 2.56 -3.09
C PRO A 53 18.22 2.72 -1.58
N ALA A 54 17.00 2.82 -1.03
CA ALA A 54 16.81 2.91 0.41
C ALA A 54 16.25 1.59 0.96
N THR A 55 17.01 0.94 1.83
CA THR A 55 16.50 -0.18 2.62
C THR A 55 15.55 0.32 3.69
N GLY A 56 14.62 -0.53 4.09
CA GLY A 56 13.74 -0.26 5.21
C GLY A 56 12.50 -1.12 5.18
N MET A 57 11.36 -0.47 5.39
CA MET A 57 10.13 -1.15 5.74
C MET A 57 8.93 -0.60 5.00
N TYR A 58 8.33 -1.47 4.20
CA TYR A 58 7.02 -1.26 3.64
C TYR A 58 5.94 -1.39 4.71
N ILE A 59 5.19 -0.32 4.97
CA ILE A 59 4.18 -0.25 6.02
C ILE A 59 2.84 -0.86 5.58
N GLY A 60 2.50 -0.69 4.30
CA GLY A 60 1.22 -1.12 3.69
C GLY A 60 0.64 -0.06 2.77
N THR A 61 -0.41 -0.44 2.03
CA THR A 61 -1.26 0.47 1.26
C THR A 61 -2.66 0.56 1.87
N THR A 62 -3.21 1.77 1.88
CA THR A 62 -4.60 2.06 2.28
C THR A 62 -5.32 2.83 1.19
N LYS A 63 -6.65 2.98 1.30
CA LYS A 63 -7.32 4.08 0.60
C LYS A 63 -6.75 5.41 1.11
N ALA A 64 -6.61 6.39 0.23
CA ALA A 64 -6.16 7.72 0.62
C ALA A 64 -7.12 8.33 1.65
N ASP A 65 -6.59 9.16 2.55
CA ASP A 65 -7.30 9.82 3.67
C ASP A 65 -7.89 8.88 4.76
N ASP A 66 -7.92 7.57 4.54
CA ASP A 66 -8.29 6.57 5.54
C ASP A 66 -7.11 5.63 5.85
N TRP A 67 -6.26 6.08 6.77
CA TRP A 67 -5.06 5.36 7.22
C TRP A 67 -5.36 3.99 7.88
N GLN A 68 -6.61 3.67 8.16
CA GLN A 68 -7.04 2.39 8.75
C GLN A 68 -7.61 1.43 7.70
N ASP A 69 -8.13 1.95 6.59
CA ASP A 69 -8.67 1.19 5.46
C ASP A 69 -7.55 0.56 4.63
N ARG A 70 -6.97 -0.52 5.15
CA ARG A 70 -5.99 -1.34 4.42
C ARG A 70 -6.62 -1.96 3.19
N ILE A 71 -5.86 -1.95 2.10
CA ILE A 71 -6.17 -2.73 0.91
C ILE A 71 -5.93 -4.20 1.21
N ALA A 72 -6.99 -5.00 1.08
CA ALA A 72 -7.02 -6.43 1.36
C ALA A 72 -6.91 -7.28 0.07
N VAL A 73 -6.58 -6.65 -1.06
CA VAL A 73 -6.30 -7.33 -2.34
C VAL A 73 -4.86 -7.85 -2.32
N GLY A 74 -4.71 -9.15 -2.60
CA GLY A 74 -3.40 -9.81 -2.62
C GLY A 74 -2.62 -9.64 -1.31
N ASP A 75 -1.33 -9.33 -1.43
CA ASP A 75 -0.43 -9.07 -0.31
C ASP A 75 -0.09 -7.58 -0.12
N ILE A 76 -0.70 -6.68 -0.90
CA ILE A 76 -0.39 -5.24 -0.93
C ILE A 76 -0.63 -4.60 0.45
N GLY A 77 -1.61 -5.07 1.20
CA GLY A 77 -1.84 -4.59 2.56
C GLY A 77 -0.79 -5.03 3.58
N HIS A 78 0.04 -6.05 3.30
CA HIS A 78 0.95 -6.66 4.28
C HIS A 78 2.25 -5.87 4.45
N ARG A 79 2.67 -5.71 5.70
CA ARG A 79 3.96 -5.11 6.03
C ARG A 79 5.07 -6.08 5.64
N ALA A 80 6.14 -5.57 5.05
CA ALA A 80 7.32 -6.34 4.68
C ALA A 80 8.58 -5.47 4.87
N ASN A 81 9.72 -6.09 5.13
CA ASN A 81 11.00 -5.43 4.89
C ASN A 81 11.23 -5.33 3.37
N GLY A 82 12.10 -4.42 2.95
CA GLY A 82 12.34 -4.26 1.53
C GLY A 82 13.23 -3.09 1.19
N THR A 83 13.38 -2.87 -0.11
CA THR A 83 14.17 -1.79 -0.68
C THR A 83 13.31 -0.95 -1.61
N ALA A 84 13.34 0.37 -1.40
CA ALA A 84 12.74 1.34 -2.30
C ALA A 84 13.76 1.78 -3.35
N HIS A 85 13.34 1.78 -4.61
CA HIS A 85 14.11 2.25 -5.76
C HIS A 85 13.29 3.34 -6.46
N LEU A 86 13.83 4.56 -6.51
CA LEU A 86 13.17 5.66 -7.21
C LEU A 86 13.74 5.77 -8.62
N HIS A 87 12.91 5.51 -9.63
CA HIS A 87 13.25 5.69 -11.04
C HIS A 87 12.55 6.92 -11.61
N ALA A 88 13.07 7.46 -12.71
CA ALA A 88 12.41 8.57 -13.43
C ALA A 88 10.98 8.22 -13.89
N THR A 89 10.69 6.93 -14.10
CA THR A 89 9.37 6.44 -14.55
C THR A 89 8.45 6.00 -13.41
N GLY A 90 8.93 5.93 -12.16
CA GLY A 90 8.11 5.52 -11.02
C GLY A 90 8.91 5.04 -9.81
N LEU A 91 8.17 4.73 -8.75
CA LEU A 91 8.70 4.18 -7.50
C LEU A 91 8.48 2.66 -7.47
N LEU A 92 9.57 1.92 -7.27
CA LEU A 92 9.54 0.49 -7.00
C LEU A 92 9.81 0.24 -5.52
N ILE A 93 9.03 -0.65 -4.92
CA ILE A 93 9.30 -1.20 -3.60
C ILE A 93 9.40 -2.72 -3.73
N GLU A 94 10.62 -3.23 -3.66
CA GLU A 94 10.88 -4.67 -3.59
C GLU A 94 10.65 -5.13 -2.16
N ARG A 95 9.82 -6.15 -1.96
CA ARG A 95 9.38 -6.60 -0.63
C ARG A 95 9.87 -8.03 -0.37
N ASP A 96 10.45 -8.24 0.80
CA ASP A 96 10.96 -9.55 1.19
C ASP A 96 9.80 -10.52 1.44
N GLY A 97 9.76 -11.63 0.69
CA GLY A 97 8.71 -12.65 0.82
C GLY A 97 7.31 -12.19 0.40
N ALA A 98 7.21 -11.08 -0.34
CA ALA A 98 5.97 -10.54 -0.88
C ALA A 98 6.19 -10.01 -2.31
N SER A 99 5.11 -9.76 -3.03
CA SER A 99 5.14 -9.23 -4.40
C SER A 99 5.79 -7.84 -4.43
N ALA A 100 6.47 -7.42 -5.49
CA ALA A 100 6.92 -6.03 -5.59
C ALA A 100 5.73 -5.06 -5.74
N VAL A 101 5.90 -3.80 -5.34
CA VAL A 101 4.93 -2.72 -5.60
C VAL A 101 5.54 -1.73 -6.56
N TRP A 102 4.88 -1.49 -7.69
CA TRP A 102 5.25 -0.46 -8.64
C TRP A 102 4.21 0.67 -8.65
N ILE A 103 4.68 1.89 -8.45
CA ILE A 103 3.87 3.11 -8.50
C ILE A 103 4.39 3.94 -9.68
N PRO A 104 3.69 3.96 -10.83
CA PRO A 104 4.08 4.76 -11.97
C PRO A 104 4.16 6.25 -11.63
N ALA A 105 5.17 6.97 -12.12
CA ALA A 105 5.34 8.41 -11.91
C ALA A 105 4.08 9.20 -12.30
N ALA A 106 3.44 8.82 -13.41
CA ALA A 106 2.21 9.44 -13.91
C ALA A 106 0.99 9.27 -12.97
N SER A 107 1.04 8.29 -12.07
CA SER A 107 -0.03 8.03 -11.09
C SER A 107 0.18 8.76 -9.77
N VAL A 108 1.39 9.25 -9.50
CA VAL A 108 1.73 9.95 -8.25
C VAL A 108 0.94 11.25 -8.20
N VAL A 109 0.25 11.48 -7.08
CA VAL A 109 -0.53 12.69 -6.80
C VAL A 109 0.20 13.56 -5.77
N ASP A 110 0.72 12.94 -4.71
CA ASP A 110 1.48 13.62 -3.67
C ASP A 110 2.44 12.65 -2.97
N ALA A 111 3.46 13.19 -2.29
CA ALA A 111 4.32 12.42 -1.41
C ALA A 111 4.68 13.23 -0.17
N ARG A 112 4.32 12.75 1.02
CA ARG A 112 4.43 13.48 2.28
C ARG A 112 5.09 12.63 3.37
N LEU A 113 5.53 13.30 4.43
CA LEU A 113 5.85 12.61 5.67
C LEU A 113 4.59 12.48 6.53
N ASP A 114 4.37 11.29 7.07
CA ASP A 114 3.30 11.00 8.01
C ASP A 114 3.80 10.10 9.14
N HIS A 115 3.05 10.01 10.23
CA HIS A 115 3.36 9.19 11.39
C HIS A 115 2.41 8.01 11.53
N LYS A 116 1.46 7.83 10.61
CA LYS A 116 0.52 6.70 10.65
C LYS A 116 0.12 6.23 9.27
N LEU A 117 0.04 4.91 9.11
CA LEU A 117 -0.53 4.27 7.93
C LEU A 117 -0.84 2.79 8.19
N ALA A 118 -1.86 2.25 7.54
CA ALA A 118 -2.22 0.84 7.56
C ALA A 118 -2.37 0.27 8.99
N ASN A 119 -3.09 1.00 9.85
CA ASN A 119 -3.29 0.71 11.28
C ASN A 119 -1.99 0.68 12.12
N LYS A 120 -0.92 1.32 11.66
CA LYS A 120 0.36 1.41 12.37
C LYS A 120 0.72 2.86 12.62
N VAL A 121 1.19 3.13 13.84
CA VAL A 121 1.77 4.41 14.21
C VAL A 121 3.29 4.25 14.24
N VAL A 122 3.98 5.19 13.59
CA VAL A 122 5.42 5.18 13.35
C VAL A 122 6.03 6.38 14.09
N PRO A 123 6.75 6.14 15.21
CA PRO A 123 7.31 7.22 16.01
C PRO A 123 8.56 7.85 15.37
N GLY A 124 8.89 9.08 15.76
CA GLY A 124 10.09 9.79 15.32
C GLY A 124 9.87 10.51 13.99
N ALA A 125 10.85 10.40 13.08
CA ALA A 125 10.83 11.04 11.75
C ALA A 125 9.68 10.60 10.82
N GLY A 126 8.85 9.64 11.24
CA GLY A 126 7.70 9.17 10.47
C GLY A 126 8.03 8.13 9.41
N LEU A 127 7.21 8.12 8.37
CA LEU A 127 7.33 7.37 7.13
C LEU A 127 7.04 8.29 5.93
N VAL A 128 7.55 7.94 4.76
CA VAL A 128 7.14 8.54 3.50
C VAL A 128 5.82 7.88 3.07
N VAL A 129 4.79 8.68 2.87
CA VAL A 129 3.49 8.27 2.31
C VAL A 129 3.36 8.84 0.91
N VAL A 130 3.22 7.96 -0.07
CA VAL A 130 2.96 8.31 -1.46
C VAL A 130 1.47 8.14 -1.72
N THR A 131 0.79 9.23 -2.07
CA THR A 131 -0.58 9.22 -2.57
C THR A 131 -0.54 9.09 -4.08
N TRP A 132 -1.22 8.06 -4.60
CA TRP A 132 -1.21 7.76 -6.03
C TRP A 132 -2.56 7.22 -6.51
N ARG A 133 -2.80 7.32 -7.80
CA ARG A 133 -4.05 6.94 -8.45
C ARG A 133 -3.97 5.54 -9.04
N LEU A 134 -4.89 4.67 -8.65
CA LEU A 134 -5.10 3.35 -9.24
C LEU A 134 -6.52 3.28 -9.82
N GLY A 135 -6.64 3.42 -11.14
CA GLY A 135 -7.93 3.63 -11.79
C GLY A 135 -8.63 4.88 -11.26
N ASP A 136 -9.84 4.73 -10.73
CA ASP A 136 -10.60 5.82 -10.12
C ASP A 136 -10.36 5.98 -8.61
N GLN A 137 -9.50 5.14 -8.02
CA GLN A 137 -9.22 5.15 -6.58
C GLN A 137 -7.91 5.88 -6.28
N LEU A 138 -7.90 6.63 -5.17
CA LEU A 138 -6.67 7.15 -4.58
C LEU A 138 -6.20 6.24 -3.45
N LEU A 139 -4.93 5.90 -3.47
CA LEU A 139 -4.28 5.01 -2.52
C LEU A 139 -3.12 5.73 -1.83
N ASP A 140 -2.91 5.42 -0.56
CA ASP A 140 -1.73 5.85 0.20
C ASP A 140 -0.83 4.66 0.44
N THR A 141 0.44 4.74 0.01
CA THR A 141 1.44 3.68 0.20
C THR A 141 2.59 4.20 1.04
N GLY A 142 2.92 3.47 2.11
CA GLY A 142 3.89 3.91 3.10
C GLY A 142 5.19 3.12 3.07
N PHE A 143 6.30 3.83 3.06
CA PHE A 143 7.63 3.26 3.22
C PHE A 143 8.42 4.03 4.29
N ARG A 144 9.07 3.30 5.19
CA ARG A 144 9.96 3.86 6.19
C ARG A 144 11.39 3.39 5.89
N GLY A 145 12.22 4.30 5.39
CA GLY A 145 13.65 4.04 5.22
C GLY A 145 14.39 3.89 6.55
N ASP A 146 15.47 3.11 6.53
CA ASP A 146 16.36 2.90 7.68
C ASP A 146 17.10 4.20 8.04
N ASP A 147 17.57 4.93 7.03
CA ASP A 147 18.04 6.30 7.19
C ASP A 147 16.85 7.27 7.35
N LYS A 148 16.66 7.72 8.59
CA LYS A 148 15.57 8.63 8.95
C LYS A 148 15.80 10.06 8.46
N GLN A 149 17.03 10.44 8.16
CA GLN A 149 17.36 11.79 7.71
C GLN A 149 17.00 11.97 6.22
N ALA A 150 17.06 10.88 5.45
CA ALA A 150 16.73 10.87 4.02
C ALA A 150 15.21 10.94 3.73
N GLN A 151 14.32 10.78 4.71
CA GLN A 151 12.88 10.69 4.43
C GLN A 151 12.31 11.95 3.74
N THR A 152 12.75 13.14 4.15
CA THR A 152 12.33 14.39 3.52
C THR A 152 12.78 14.44 2.05
N GLU A 153 14.03 14.09 1.77
CA GLU A 153 14.58 14.02 0.41
C GLU A 153 13.78 13.03 -0.46
N TRP A 154 13.43 11.86 0.08
CA TRP A 154 12.60 10.88 -0.63
C TRP A 154 11.21 11.42 -0.94
N ALA A 155 10.54 12.08 0.01
CA ALA A 155 9.22 12.66 -0.22
C ALA A 155 9.28 13.77 -1.29
N GLU A 156 10.30 14.62 -1.26
CA GLU A 156 10.52 15.69 -2.25
C GLU A 156 10.84 15.12 -3.64
N ALA A 157 11.72 14.12 -3.72
CA ALA A 157 12.10 13.50 -4.99
C ALA A 157 10.92 12.76 -5.65
N ILE A 158 10.09 12.06 -4.87
CA ILE A 158 8.87 11.42 -5.39
C ILE A 158 7.88 12.47 -5.89
N ARG A 159 7.71 13.59 -5.16
CA ARG A 159 6.84 14.70 -5.57
C ARG A 159 7.34 15.39 -6.85
N ALA A 160 8.65 15.38 -7.08
CA ALA A 160 9.27 15.94 -8.28
C ALA A 160 9.18 15.02 -9.52
N LEU A 161 8.64 13.80 -9.39
CA LEU A 161 8.47 12.92 -10.53
C LEU A 161 7.57 13.59 -11.60
N PRO A 162 7.95 13.49 -12.89
CA PRO A 162 7.17 14.11 -13.94
C PRO A 162 5.81 13.39 -14.05
N ALA A 163 4.73 14.17 -13.99
CA ALA A 163 3.46 13.71 -14.51
C ALA A 163 3.67 13.41 -16.00
N GLN A 164 3.54 12.15 -16.43
CA GLN A 164 3.64 11.85 -17.85
C GLN A 164 2.42 12.45 -18.54
N THR A 165 2.61 13.58 -19.23
CA THR A 165 1.72 13.98 -20.32
C THR A 165 1.81 12.87 -21.36
N SER A 166 0.72 12.11 -21.51
CA SER A 166 0.59 11.01 -22.46
C SER A 166 0.84 11.51 -23.88
N ASN A 167 2.10 11.49 -24.32
CA ASN A 167 2.43 11.66 -25.73
C ASN A 167 2.43 10.25 -26.35
N GLN A 168 1.24 9.70 -26.59
CA GLN A 168 1.09 8.66 -27.58
C GLN A 168 1.14 9.35 -28.94
N SER A 169 2.36 9.47 -29.46
CA SER A 169 2.65 9.71 -30.86
C SER A 169 1.94 8.67 -31.71
N GLU A 170 1.13 9.18 -32.63
CA GLU A 170 0.88 8.61 -33.94
C GLU A 170 2.16 8.00 -34.53
N ASP A 171 2.12 6.70 -34.82
CA ASP A 171 2.86 5.99 -35.88
C ASP A 171 2.54 4.50 -35.69
N LYS A 172 2.02 3.72 -36.64
CA LYS A 172 1.72 3.90 -38.06
C LYS A 172 0.88 2.68 -38.49
#